data_AF-A0A6B3H9A7-F1
#
_entry.id   AF-A0A6B3H9A7-F1
#
_cell.length_a   1.000
_cell.length_b   1.000
_cell.length_c   1.000
_cell.angle_alpha   90.00
_cell.angle_beta   90.00
_cell.angle_gamma   90.00
#
_symmetry.space_group_name_H-M   'P 1'
#
loop_
_entity.id
_entity.type
_entity.pdbx_description
1 polymer ?
#
loop_
_entity_poly.entity_id
_entity_poly.type
_entity_poly.pdbx_seq_one_letter_code
_entity_poly.pdbx_strand_id
1 'polypeptide(L)'
;MTGELFSPLHLRSGQVLKNRIAKAAMEENMAGDGQLPDKQLFTLYRQWAAGGTGLLITGNVMVHAEALTGPAGVVLDEHAPLEPFTEWAAAGKSGGGAIWMQINHPGRQVAADMPGVVWGPSDIGVSLGKHSSRFGRPTAMTARQIDDTVTRYAVTAHRAEKAGFDGVEIHAAHGYLLSQFLSPLVNTRT
;
A
#
# COMPACT_ATOMS: atom_id res chain seq x y z
N MET A 1 1.91 -29.50 -22.88
CA MET A 1 1.22 -29.31 -21.59
C MET A 1 1.60 -27.94 -21.07
N THR A 2 0.63 -27.05 -20.84
CA THR A 2 0.90 -25.78 -20.15
C THR A 2 1.25 -26.10 -18.69
N GLY A 3 2.43 -25.67 -18.23
CA GLY A 3 2.91 -25.99 -16.88
C GLY A 3 2.02 -25.40 -15.79
N GLU A 4 2.15 -25.92 -14.56
CA GLU A 4 1.35 -25.52 -13.38
C GLU A 4 1.29 -23.99 -13.20
N LEU A 5 2.38 -23.29 -13.49
CA LEU A 5 2.49 -21.83 -13.42
C LEU A 5 1.40 -21.10 -14.23
N PHE A 6 0.99 -21.64 -15.38
CA PHE A 6 0.02 -21.04 -16.28
C PHE A 6 -1.42 -21.56 -16.08
N SER A 7 -1.63 -22.45 -15.11
CA SER A 7 -2.96 -22.95 -14.77
C SER A 7 -3.73 -21.94 -13.90
N PRO A 8 -5.07 -21.88 -14.00
CA PRO A 8 -5.87 -21.07 -13.09
C PRO A 8 -5.66 -21.43 -11.61
N LEU A 9 -5.79 -20.42 -10.75
CA LEU A 9 -5.75 -20.57 -9.29
C LEU A 9 -7.06 -20.09 -8.69
N HIS A 10 -7.80 -21.02 -8.09
CA HIS A 10 -9.03 -20.73 -7.35
C HIS A 10 -8.69 -20.30 -5.92
N LEU A 11 -9.14 -19.11 -5.54
CA LEU A 11 -8.98 -18.59 -4.19
C LEU A 11 -10.22 -18.91 -3.35
N ARG A 12 -10.04 -18.94 -2.02
CA ARG A 12 -11.13 -19.22 -1.07
C ARG A 12 -12.25 -18.18 -1.11
N SER A 13 -11.96 -16.97 -1.59
CA SER A 13 -12.94 -15.91 -1.81
C SER A 13 -13.90 -16.19 -2.98
N GLY A 14 -13.65 -17.22 -3.78
CA GLY A 14 -14.38 -17.49 -5.03
C GLY A 14 -13.75 -16.80 -6.26
N GLN A 15 -12.78 -15.92 -6.07
CA GLN A 15 -12.01 -15.34 -7.17
C GLN A 15 -11.15 -16.40 -7.86
N VAL A 16 -11.02 -16.31 -9.18
CA VAL A 16 -10.14 -17.17 -9.98
C VAL A 16 -9.09 -16.31 -10.66
N LEU A 17 -7.82 -16.53 -10.33
CA LEU A 17 -6.70 -15.93 -11.06
C LEU A 17 -6.41 -16.77 -12.29
N LYS A 18 -6.25 -16.14 -13.46
CA LYS A 18 -6.05 -16.85 -14.74
C LYS A 18 -4.73 -17.63 -14.83
N ASN A 19 -3.74 -17.28 -14.00
CA ASN A 19 -2.48 -18.01 -13.82
C ASN A 19 -1.86 -17.69 -12.45
N ARG A 20 -0.75 -18.35 -12.12
CA ARG A 20 -0.05 -18.25 -10.83
C ARG A 20 1.08 -17.22 -10.82
N ILE A 21 1.06 -16.27 -11.76
CA ILE A 21 2.07 -15.22 -11.87
C ILE A 21 1.47 -13.93 -11.29
N ALA A 22 2.11 -13.40 -10.25
CA ALA A 22 1.77 -12.13 -9.66
C ALA A 22 2.90 -11.11 -9.89
N LYS A 23 2.57 -9.89 -10.31
CA LYS A 23 3.48 -8.74 -10.15
C LYS A 23 3.42 -8.32 -8.69
N ALA A 24 4.53 -8.48 -7.98
CA ALA A 24 4.67 -8.08 -6.59
C ALA A 24 4.46 -6.57 -6.42
N ALA A 25 4.09 -6.16 -5.21
CA ALA A 25 4.02 -4.76 -4.85
C ALA A 25 5.38 -4.08 -5.06
N MET A 26 5.36 -2.93 -5.73
CA MET A 26 6.55 -2.15 -6.05
C MET A 26 6.15 -0.68 -6.00
N GLU A 27 6.73 0.09 -5.08
CA GLU A 27 6.43 1.51 -4.96
C GLU A 27 6.88 2.25 -6.21
N GLU A 28 5.92 2.88 -6.90
CA GLU A 28 6.19 3.56 -8.17
C GLU A 28 6.75 4.97 -7.98
N ASN A 29 6.44 5.65 -6.85
CA ASN A 29 6.72 7.07 -6.65
C ASN A 29 6.22 7.95 -7.80
N MET A 30 4.98 7.68 -8.24
CA MET A 30 4.34 8.28 -9.42
C MET A 30 2.95 8.85 -9.10
N ALA A 31 2.66 9.20 -7.85
CA ALA A 31 1.44 9.97 -7.58
C ALA A 31 1.52 11.33 -8.29
N GLY A 32 0.41 11.71 -8.94
CA GLY A 32 0.21 13.02 -9.49
C GLY A 32 -0.27 14.03 -8.43
N ASP A 33 -0.87 15.11 -8.90
CA ASP A 33 -1.38 16.18 -8.03
C ASP A 33 -2.34 15.64 -6.97
N GLY A 34 -2.17 16.11 -5.73
CA GLY A 34 -3.01 15.71 -4.59
C GLY A 34 -2.79 14.27 -4.12
N GLN A 35 -1.63 13.67 -4.39
CA GLN A 35 -1.33 12.27 -4.04
C GLN A 35 -2.27 11.27 -4.71
N LEU A 36 -2.77 11.60 -5.91
CA LEU A 36 -3.71 10.79 -6.67
C LEU A 36 -3.02 9.98 -7.77
N PRO A 37 -3.54 8.81 -8.13
CA PRO A 37 -3.08 8.10 -9.32
C PRO A 37 -3.50 8.88 -10.57
N ASP A 38 -2.66 8.90 -11.59
CA ASP A 38 -2.89 9.69 -12.81
C ASP A 38 -2.65 8.87 -14.09
N LYS A 39 -2.68 9.56 -15.24
CA LYS A 39 -2.48 8.96 -16.57
C LYS A 39 -1.16 8.20 -16.71
N GLN A 40 -0.09 8.63 -16.03
CA GLN A 40 1.20 7.93 -16.10
C GLN A 40 1.09 6.59 -15.37
N LEU A 41 0.49 6.58 -14.17
CA LEU A 41 0.26 5.37 -13.40
C LEU A 41 -0.71 4.42 -14.13
N PHE A 42 -1.80 4.93 -14.70
CA PHE A 42 -2.72 4.10 -15.48
C PHE A 42 -2.04 3.44 -16.68
N THR A 43 -1.14 4.17 -17.35
CA THR A 43 -0.38 3.65 -18.50
C THR A 43 0.57 2.54 -18.09
N LEU A 44 1.26 2.69 -16.96
CA LEU A 44 2.13 1.66 -16.40
C LEU A 44 1.34 0.37 -16.09
N TYR A 45 0.17 0.50 -15.46
CA TYR A 45 -0.66 -0.65 -15.09
C TYR A 45 -1.29 -1.34 -16.29
N ARG A 46 -1.71 -0.59 -17.32
CA ARG A 46 -2.13 -1.18 -18.61
C ARG A 46 -1.00 -1.99 -19.25
N GLN A 47 0.25 -1.49 -19.17
CA GLN A 47 1.41 -2.19 -19.72
C GLN A 47 1.68 -3.51 -18.97
N TRP A 48 1.66 -3.50 -17.64
CA TRP A 48 1.80 -4.73 -16.86
C TRP A 48 0.64 -5.69 -17.09
N ALA A 49 -0.60 -5.19 -17.19
CA ALA A 49 -1.76 -6.01 -17.47
C ALA A 49 -1.67 -6.71 -18.84
N ALA A 50 -1.18 -5.99 -19.87
CA ALA A 50 -0.92 -6.54 -21.21
C ALA A 50 0.13 -7.67 -21.19
N GLY A 51 1.02 -7.70 -20.20
CA GLY A 51 1.99 -8.78 -19.99
C GLY A 51 1.38 -10.12 -19.56
N GLY A 52 0.07 -10.15 -19.24
CA GLY A 52 -0.65 -11.41 -19.05
C GLY A 52 -0.57 -12.01 -17.64
N THR A 53 -0.08 -11.27 -16.64
CA THR A 53 -0.07 -11.72 -15.23
C THR A 53 -1.47 -12.03 -14.72
N GLY A 54 -1.57 -13.00 -13.82
CA GLY A 54 -2.82 -13.40 -13.17
C GLY A 54 -3.27 -12.38 -12.12
N LEU A 55 -2.30 -11.77 -11.44
CA LEU A 55 -2.50 -10.76 -10.40
C LEU A 55 -1.50 -9.61 -10.55
N LEU A 56 -1.99 -8.38 -10.43
CA LEU A 56 -1.16 -7.20 -10.17
C LEU A 56 -1.40 -6.75 -8.73
N ILE A 57 -0.32 -6.51 -7.99
CA ILE A 57 -0.38 -5.87 -6.67
C ILE A 57 0.20 -4.46 -6.81
N THR A 58 -0.54 -3.47 -6.30
CA THR A 58 -0.08 -2.09 -6.40
C THR A 58 1.19 -1.82 -5.60
N GLY A 59 1.89 -0.72 -5.87
CA GLY A 59 2.73 -0.11 -4.84
C GLY A 59 1.92 0.37 -3.63
N ASN A 60 2.62 0.84 -2.60
CA ASN A 60 2.00 1.29 -1.36
C ASN A 60 0.97 2.40 -1.61
N VAL A 61 -0.27 2.19 -1.18
CA VAL A 61 -1.28 3.23 -1.03
C VAL A 61 -1.42 3.56 0.46
N MET A 62 -1.18 4.81 0.80
CA MET A 62 -1.19 5.28 2.18
C MET A 62 -2.63 5.44 2.67
N VAL A 63 -2.90 4.88 3.85
CA VAL A 63 -4.20 5.00 4.54
C VAL A 63 -4.36 6.34 5.27
N HIS A 64 -3.29 7.15 5.32
CA HIS A 64 -3.25 8.41 6.04
C HIS A 64 -2.45 9.45 5.24
N ALA A 65 -3.11 10.56 4.86
CA ALA A 65 -2.52 11.61 4.03
C ALA A 65 -1.27 12.26 4.64
N GLU A 66 -1.19 12.33 5.98
CA GLU A 66 -0.05 12.91 6.69
C GLU A 66 1.09 11.90 6.92
N ALA A 67 0.94 10.64 6.53
CA ALA A 67 1.95 9.60 6.75
C ALA A 67 2.47 9.06 5.42
N LEU A 68 3.49 9.72 4.86
CA LEU A 68 4.04 9.42 3.54
C LEU A 68 5.49 8.91 3.63
N THR A 69 5.85 7.96 2.77
CA THR A 69 7.24 7.50 2.55
C THR A 69 8.05 8.47 1.69
N GLY A 70 7.39 9.21 0.81
CA GLY A 70 7.98 10.19 -0.10
C GLY A 70 6.92 11.11 -0.74
N PRO A 71 7.35 12.15 -1.47
CA PRO A 71 6.46 13.20 -1.96
C PRO A 71 5.45 12.73 -3.03
N ALA A 72 5.75 11.61 -3.71
CA ALA A 72 4.94 11.03 -4.78
C ALA A 72 4.25 9.72 -4.36
N GLY A 73 3.95 9.58 -3.07
CA GLY A 73 3.13 8.47 -2.54
C GLY A 73 1.64 8.67 -2.85
N VAL A 74 0.94 7.59 -3.19
CA VAL A 74 -0.51 7.63 -3.44
C VAL A 74 -1.27 7.51 -2.11
N VAL A 75 -2.32 8.30 -1.92
CA VAL A 75 -3.16 8.30 -0.71
C VAL A 75 -4.61 7.98 -1.06
N LEU A 76 -5.20 7.00 -0.37
CA LEU A 76 -6.64 6.74 -0.44
C LEU A 76 -7.24 6.76 0.96
N ASP A 77 -7.52 7.96 1.46
CA ASP A 77 -8.22 8.17 2.72
C ASP A 77 -9.71 8.48 2.49
N GLU A 78 -10.42 8.88 3.54
CA GLU A 78 -11.85 9.19 3.48
C GLU A 78 -12.21 10.33 2.52
N HIS A 79 -11.28 11.26 2.28
CA HIS A 79 -11.50 12.49 1.53
C HIS A 79 -11.02 12.42 0.08
N ALA A 80 -10.12 11.48 -0.25
CA ALA A 80 -9.61 11.32 -1.62
C ALA A 80 -10.73 11.03 -2.64
N PRO A 81 -10.78 11.68 -3.82
CA PRO A 81 -11.75 11.34 -4.86
C PRO A 81 -11.61 9.89 -5.32
N LEU A 82 -12.71 9.19 -5.59
CA LEU A 82 -12.69 7.78 -6.01
C LEU A 82 -12.50 7.56 -7.51
N GLU A 83 -12.82 8.55 -8.35
CA GLU A 83 -12.76 8.43 -9.81
C GLU A 83 -11.36 8.03 -10.33
N PRO A 84 -10.25 8.68 -9.90
CA PRO A 84 -8.92 8.29 -10.36
C PRO A 84 -8.55 6.84 -9.99
N PHE A 85 -9.01 6.36 -8.84
CA PHE A 85 -8.79 4.98 -8.40
C PHE A 85 -9.62 3.98 -9.21
N THR A 86 -10.80 4.40 -9.68
CA THR A 86 -11.65 3.60 -10.57
C THR A 86 -10.97 3.40 -11.92
N GLU A 87 -10.38 4.47 -12.47
CA GLU A 87 -9.56 4.38 -13.69
C GLU A 87 -8.32 3.50 -13.49
N TRP A 88 -7.68 3.58 -12.32
CA TRP A 88 -6.51 2.76 -12.02
C TRP A 88 -6.85 1.27 -11.93
N ALA A 89 -7.94 0.91 -11.25
CA ALA A 89 -8.43 -0.45 -11.18
C ALA A 89 -8.76 -0.99 -12.58
N ALA A 90 -9.47 -0.20 -13.40
CA ALA A 90 -9.79 -0.57 -14.78
C ALA A 90 -8.52 -0.77 -15.64
N ALA A 91 -7.51 0.09 -15.47
CA ALA A 91 -6.22 -0.03 -16.14
C ALA A 91 -5.49 -1.33 -15.78
N GLY A 92 -5.45 -1.70 -14.49
CA GLY A 92 -4.83 -2.95 -14.05
C GLY A 92 -5.55 -4.21 -14.53
N LYS A 93 -6.86 -4.12 -14.74
CA LYS A 93 -7.71 -5.24 -15.19
C LYS A 93 -7.80 -5.37 -16.70
N SER A 94 -7.23 -4.43 -17.47
CA SER A 94 -7.39 -4.39 -18.94
C SER A 94 -6.82 -5.61 -19.66
N GLY A 95 -5.93 -6.37 -19.01
CA GLY A 95 -5.38 -7.63 -19.51
C GLY A 95 -6.14 -8.89 -19.07
N GLY A 96 -7.29 -8.75 -18.41
CA GLY A 96 -8.10 -9.87 -17.89
C GLY A 96 -7.51 -10.55 -16.65
N GLY A 97 -6.52 -9.93 -15.98
CA GLY A 97 -6.04 -10.34 -14.66
C GLY A 97 -6.77 -9.60 -13.54
N ALA A 98 -6.50 -9.99 -12.30
CA ALA A 98 -6.98 -9.27 -11.12
C ALA A 98 -5.99 -8.15 -10.72
N ILE A 99 -6.48 -7.14 -10.00
CA ILE A 99 -5.64 -6.15 -9.34
C ILE A 99 -6.01 -5.99 -7.87
N TRP A 100 -5.01 -6.06 -6.98
CA TRP A 100 -5.15 -5.81 -5.56
C TRP A 100 -4.38 -4.56 -5.15
N MET A 101 -4.98 -3.74 -4.29
CA MET A 101 -4.33 -2.56 -3.73
C MET A 101 -3.53 -2.92 -2.48
N GLN A 102 -2.23 -2.63 -2.46
CA GLN A 102 -1.45 -2.76 -1.23
C GLN A 102 -1.67 -1.51 -0.35
N ILE A 103 -2.29 -1.69 0.81
CA ILE A 103 -2.60 -0.61 1.75
C ILE A 103 -1.59 -0.57 2.89
N ASN A 104 -1.07 0.62 3.20
CA ASN A 104 0.07 0.78 4.09
C ASN A 104 0.01 2.05 4.96
N HIS A 105 0.79 2.04 6.04
CA HIS A 105 1.15 3.21 6.83
C HIS A 105 2.65 3.13 7.16
N PRO A 106 3.46 4.17 6.87
CA PRO A 106 4.92 4.08 6.97
C PRO A 106 5.43 3.91 8.41
N GLY A 107 4.65 4.41 9.38
CA GLY A 107 5.04 4.43 10.78
C GLY A 107 6.29 5.28 10.95
N ARG A 108 7.35 4.73 11.55
CA ARG A 108 8.60 5.47 11.78
C ARG A 108 9.47 5.69 10.53
N GLN A 109 9.08 5.16 9.36
CA GLN A 109 9.82 5.30 8.10
C GLN A 109 9.30 6.48 7.27
N VAL A 110 9.29 7.66 7.87
CA VAL A 110 8.97 8.94 7.20
C VAL A 110 10.24 9.76 7.15
N ALA A 111 10.53 10.38 6.01
CA ALA A 111 11.74 11.19 5.85
C ALA A 111 11.74 12.40 6.81
N ALA A 112 12.89 12.76 7.36
CA ALA A 112 13.01 13.79 8.39
C ALA A 112 12.68 15.21 7.88
N ASP A 113 12.80 15.44 6.57
CA ASP A 113 12.52 16.68 5.86
C ASP A 113 11.10 16.74 5.27
N MET A 114 10.34 15.65 5.38
CA MET A 114 8.94 15.61 4.96
C MET A 114 8.03 16.09 6.10
N PRO A 115 7.05 16.97 5.82
CA PRO A 115 5.99 17.25 6.77
C PRO A 115 5.13 15.98 6.96
N GLY A 116 4.60 15.77 8.17
CA GLY A 116 3.69 14.68 8.43
C GLY A 116 3.81 14.06 9.80
N VAL A 117 3.04 12.99 10.01
CA VAL A 117 3.06 12.22 11.24
C VAL A 117 4.09 11.11 11.17
N VAL A 118 5.00 11.11 12.14
CA VAL A 118 5.96 10.03 12.34
C VAL A 118 5.53 9.27 13.59
N TRP A 119 4.89 8.12 13.39
CA TRP A 119 4.29 7.33 14.46
C TRP A 119 4.93 5.96 14.57
N GLY A 120 4.93 5.41 15.77
CA GLY A 120 5.34 4.02 15.99
C GLY A 120 4.70 3.44 17.25
N PRO A 121 4.89 2.14 17.50
CA PRO A 121 4.46 1.52 18.75
C PRO A 121 5.17 2.15 19.97
N SER A 122 6.42 2.59 19.80
CA SER A 122 7.27 3.22 20.81
C SER A 122 8.08 4.36 20.18
N ASP A 123 8.73 5.20 20.97
CA ASP A 123 9.55 6.35 20.51
C ASP A 123 10.95 5.94 20.02
N ILE A 124 11.04 4.76 19.37
CA ILE A 124 12.30 4.15 18.90
C ILE A 124 12.47 4.43 17.41
N GLY A 125 13.42 5.33 17.08
CA GLY A 125 13.75 5.71 15.70
C GLY A 125 14.36 4.59 14.84
N VAL A 126 14.40 4.82 13.52
CA VAL A 126 15.07 3.92 12.57
C VAL A 126 16.56 3.87 12.88
N SER A 127 17.11 2.66 13.03
CA SER A 127 18.53 2.45 13.30
C SER A 127 19.24 1.89 12.07
N LEU A 128 19.79 2.79 11.24
CA LEU A 128 20.54 2.48 10.02
C LEU A 128 21.93 3.13 10.03
N GLY A 129 22.54 3.25 11.22
CA GLY A 129 23.84 3.88 11.40
C GLY A 129 23.86 5.33 10.92
N LYS A 130 24.72 5.66 9.97
CA LYS A 130 24.85 7.02 9.40
C LYS A 130 23.58 7.51 8.68
N HIS A 131 22.65 6.62 8.36
CA HIS A 131 21.40 6.97 7.67
C HIS A 131 20.21 7.17 8.61
N SER A 132 20.37 6.96 9.93
CA SER A 132 19.28 7.11 10.90
C SER A 132 18.67 8.52 10.90
N SER A 133 19.48 9.57 10.72
CA SER A 133 19.01 10.96 10.68
C SER A 133 18.17 11.33 9.45
N ARG A 134 18.07 10.43 8.47
CA ARG A 134 17.19 10.62 7.30
C ARG A 134 15.72 10.41 7.64
N PHE A 135 15.42 9.82 8.80
CA PHE A 135 14.06 9.52 9.22
C PHE A 135 13.69 10.38 10.43
N GLY A 136 12.42 10.80 10.48
CA GLY A 136 11.89 11.50 11.64
C GLY A 136 11.92 10.64 12.90
N ARG A 137 11.99 11.29 14.07
CA ARG A 137 11.85 10.58 15.36
C ARG A 137 10.37 10.24 15.57
N PRO A 138 10.00 8.97 15.78
CA PRO A 138 8.61 8.60 15.95
C PRO A 138 8.07 9.05 17.31
N THR A 139 6.80 9.41 17.32
CA THR A 139 5.99 9.53 18.53
C THR A 139 5.30 8.20 18.79
N ALA A 140 5.32 7.74 20.05
CA ALA A 140 4.61 6.53 20.46
C ALA A 140 3.09 6.77 20.34
N MET A 141 2.40 5.89 19.63
CA MET A 141 0.95 6.01 19.42
C MET A 141 0.17 5.79 20.73
N THR A 142 -0.82 6.64 20.95
CA THR A 142 -1.85 6.43 21.98
C THR A 142 -2.84 5.33 21.55
N ALA A 143 -3.60 4.77 22.50
CA ALA A 143 -4.65 3.79 22.18
C ALA A 143 -5.65 4.34 21.16
N ARG A 144 -6.08 5.59 21.33
CA ARG A 144 -6.98 6.27 20.38
C ARG A 144 -6.38 6.35 18.97
N GLN A 145 -5.10 6.73 18.83
CA GLN A 145 -4.46 6.78 17.52
C GLN A 145 -4.34 5.41 16.85
N ILE A 146 -4.22 4.34 17.64
CA ILE A 146 -4.25 2.96 17.15
C ILE A 146 -5.64 2.64 16.60
N ASP A 147 -6.71 2.92 17.37
CA ASP A 147 -8.10 2.69 16.94
C ASP A 147 -8.45 3.51 15.69
N ASP A 148 -8.02 4.77 15.64
CA ASP A 148 -8.19 5.64 14.48
C ASP A 148 -7.44 5.05 13.26
N THR A 149 -6.25 4.48 13.46
CA THR A 149 -5.48 3.85 12.38
C THR A 149 -6.15 2.57 11.87
N VAL A 150 -6.68 1.72 12.77
CA VAL A 150 -7.49 0.55 12.38
C VAL A 150 -8.67 0.98 11.51
N THR A 151 -9.37 2.05 11.92
CA THR A 151 -10.47 2.64 11.16
C THR A 151 -10.01 3.10 9.78
N ARG A 152 -8.85 3.76 9.68
CA ARG A 152 -8.27 4.19 8.39
C ARG A 152 -8.00 3.02 7.45
N TYR A 153 -7.41 1.92 7.93
CA TYR A 153 -7.22 0.72 7.12
C TYR A 153 -8.55 0.17 6.59
N ALA A 154 -9.58 0.11 7.45
CA ALA A 154 -10.91 -0.37 7.05
C ALA A 154 -11.57 0.57 6.01
N VAL A 155 -11.47 1.88 6.20
CA VAL A 155 -11.97 2.89 5.25
C VAL A 155 -11.26 2.76 3.90
N THR A 156 -9.93 2.70 3.87
CA THR A 156 -9.17 2.55 2.62
C THR A 156 -9.53 1.25 1.91
N ALA A 157 -9.66 0.13 2.64
CA ALA A 157 -10.05 -1.15 2.05
C ALA A 157 -11.45 -1.10 1.41
N HIS A 158 -12.43 -0.53 2.11
CA HIS A 158 -13.79 -0.33 1.59
C HIS A 158 -13.82 0.58 0.35
N ARG A 159 -12.98 1.61 0.35
CA ARG A 159 -12.86 2.53 -0.79
C ARG A 159 -12.18 1.89 -1.99
N ALA A 160 -11.18 1.04 -1.77
CA ALA A 160 -10.55 0.25 -2.83
C ALA A 160 -11.56 -0.71 -3.49
N GLU A 161 -12.40 -1.37 -2.68
CA GLU A 161 -13.52 -2.18 -3.19
C GLU A 161 -14.49 -1.33 -4.03
N LYS A 162 -14.94 -0.17 -3.52
CA LYS A 162 -15.81 0.75 -4.25
C LYS A 162 -15.21 1.26 -5.56
N ALA A 163 -13.89 1.45 -5.61
CA ALA A 163 -13.17 1.83 -6.81
C ALA A 163 -13.00 0.65 -7.81
N GLY A 164 -13.40 -0.56 -7.45
CA GLY A 164 -13.40 -1.72 -8.35
C GLY A 164 -12.11 -2.53 -8.37
N PHE A 165 -11.23 -2.34 -7.37
CA PHE A 165 -10.13 -3.28 -7.11
C PHE A 165 -10.71 -4.63 -6.67
N ASP A 166 -10.05 -5.72 -7.05
CA ASP A 166 -10.54 -7.07 -6.75
C ASP A 166 -10.14 -7.57 -5.35
N GLY A 167 -9.41 -6.75 -4.60
CA GLY A 167 -8.92 -7.08 -3.27
C GLY A 167 -7.92 -6.05 -2.74
N VAL A 168 -7.50 -6.27 -1.50
CA VAL A 168 -6.44 -5.49 -0.86
C VAL A 168 -5.40 -6.41 -0.24
N GLU A 169 -4.14 -5.96 -0.27
CA GLU A 169 -3.05 -6.57 0.50
C GLU A 169 -2.70 -5.64 1.67
N ILE A 170 -2.79 -6.14 2.90
CA ILE A 170 -2.39 -5.40 4.10
C ILE A 170 -0.87 -5.49 4.23
N HIS A 171 -0.18 -4.36 4.14
CA HIS A 171 1.28 -4.38 4.27
C HIS A 171 1.73 -4.43 5.74
N ALA A 172 2.14 -5.61 6.20
CA ALA A 172 2.70 -5.84 7.53
C ALA A 172 4.17 -6.31 7.52
N ALA A 173 4.92 -5.90 6.51
CA ALA A 173 6.33 -6.28 6.33
C ALA A 173 7.23 -5.03 6.17
N HIS A 174 8.50 -5.25 5.83
CA HIS A 174 9.52 -4.24 5.53
C HIS A 174 9.70 -3.14 6.59
N GLY A 175 9.31 -3.42 7.84
CA GLY A 175 9.46 -2.48 8.95
C GLY A 175 8.52 -1.27 8.89
N TYR A 176 7.42 -1.32 8.14
CA TYR A 176 6.34 -0.32 8.20
C TYR A 176 5.46 -0.52 9.45
N LEU A 177 4.44 0.31 9.65
CA LEU A 177 3.76 0.46 10.95
C LEU A 177 3.34 -0.88 11.57
N LEU A 178 2.62 -1.72 10.84
CA LEU A 178 2.15 -3.00 11.38
C LEU A 178 3.33 -3.94 11.71
N SER A 179 4.36 -3.97 10.86
CA SER A 179 5.60 -4.72 11.14
C SER A 179 6.32 -4.18 12.38
N GLN A 180 6.27 -2.87 12.64
CA GLN A 180 6.84 -2.26 13.84
C GLN A 180 6.09 -2.76 15.08
N PHE A 181 4.75 -2.80 15.06
CA PHE A 181 3.97 -3.35 16.18
C PHE A 181 4.25 -4.85 16.42
N LEU A 182 4.59 -5.62 15.39
CA LEU A 182 4.91 -7.04 15.52
C LEU A 182 6.34 -7.32 16.03
N SER A 183 7.24 -6.33 15.97
CA SER A 183 8.66 -6.56 16.24
C SER A 183 9.06 -6.11 17.65
N PRO A 184 9.62 -7.00 18.49
CA PRO A 184 10.08 -6.64 19.84
C PRO A 184 11.30 -5.69 19.83
N LEU A 185 11.95 -5.52 18.67
CA LEU A 185 13.06 -4.57 18.52
C LEU A 185 12.60 -3.10 18.61
N VAL A 186 11.31 -2.84 18.39
CA VAL A 186 10.80 -1.47 18.22
C VAL A 186 9.46 -1.26 18.93
N ASN A 187 8.76 -2.33 19.31
CA ASN A 187 7.59 -2.30 20.16
C ASN A 187 7.96 -2.71 21.58
N THR A 188 8.05 -1.74 22.49
CA THR A 188 8.30 -1.93 23.92
C THR A 188 7.09 -1.50 24.76
N ARG A 189 5.89 -1.61 24.19
CA ARG A 189 4.63 -1.29 24.88
C ARG A 189 4.34 -2.31 25.99
N THR A 190 3.63 -1.86 27.02
CA THR A 190 3.20 -2.64 28.20
C THR A 190 1.70 -2.85 28.20
#